data_AF-A0A1R4EVM6-F1
#
_entry.id   AF-A0A1R4EVM6-F1
#
_cell.length_a   1.000
_cell.length_b   1.000
_cell.length_c   1.000
_cell.angle_alpha   90.00
_cell.angle_beta   90.00
_cell.angle_gamma   90.00
#
_symmetry.space_group_name_H-M   'P 1'
#
loop_
_entity.id
_entity.type
_entity.pdbx_description
1 polymer ?
#
loop_
_entity_poly.entity_id
_entity_poly.type
_entity_poly.pdbx_seq_one_letter_code
_entity_poly.pdbx_strand_id
1 'polypeptide(L)' 'MTIAATGESDDRALRRVRELTEQRRQIERELSAAVRLAHRSGFSWESIAACLGVTRQAAHRKYGRIK' A
#
# COMPACT_ATOMS: atom_id res chain seq x y z
N MET A 1 -21.30 -37.29 10.11
CA MET A 1 -22.06 -36.38 9.22
C MET A 1 -21.67 -34.96 9.63
N THR A 2 -20.66 -34.40 8.97
CA THR A 2 -20.12 -33.04 9.14
C THR A 2 -20.16 -32.48 7.71
N ILE A 3 -20.53 -31.24 7.37
CA ILE A 3 -19.93 -29.96 7.75
C ILE A 3 -20.91 -28.86 7.29
N ALA A 4 -21.27 -27.90 8.16
CA ALA A 4 -21.91 -26.65 7.74
C ALA A 4 -21.12 -25.40 8.18
N ALA A 5 -20.07 -25.56 9.00
CA ALA A 5 -19.35 -24.45 9.62
C ALA A 5 -18.21 -23.83 8.78
N THR A 6 -17.82 -24.46 7.66
CA THR A 6 -16.67 -24.03 6.84
C THR A 6 -17.00 -22.87 5.91
N GLY A 7 -18.18 -22.87 5.25
CA GLY A 7 -18.52 -21.85 4.24
C GLY A 7 -18.62 -20.42 4.79
N GLU A 8 -19.29 -20.22 5.93
CA GLU A 8 -19.47 -18.87 6.50
C GLU A 8 -18.15 -18.28 7.04
N SER A 9 -17.26 -19.14 7.53
CA SER A 9 -15.93 -18.75 8.03
C SER A 9 -14.98 -18.38 6.89
N ASP A 10 -15.00 -19.14 5.79
CA ASP A 10 -14.23 -18.84 4.58
C ASP A 10 -14.72 -17.55 3.92
N ASP A 11 -16.04 -17.34 3.84
CA ASP A 11 -16.63 -16.10 3.32
C ASP A 11 -16.28 -14.87 4.17
N ARG A 12 -16.16 -15.03 5.49
CA ARG A 12 -15.69 -13.97 6.39
C ARG A 12 -14.21 -13.67 6.16
N ALA A 13 -13.37 -14.70 6.05
CA ALA A 13 -11.93 -14.54 5.81
C ALA A 13 -11.65 -13.86 4.47
N LEU A 14 -12.32 -14.28 3.40
CA LEU A 14 -12.19 -13.68 2.06
C LEU A 14 -12.69 -12.23 2.02
N ARG A 15 -13.82 -11.92 2.68
CA ARG A 15 -14.29 -10.54 2.83
C ARG A 15 -13.25 -9.67 3.54
N ARG A 16 -12.64 -10.17 4.62
CA ARG A 16 -11.61 -9.44 5.35
C ARG A 16 -10.38 -9.14 4.48
N VAL A 17 -9.95 -10.11 3.66
CA VAL A 17 -8.84 -9.90 2.72
C VAL A 17 -9.19 -8.83 1.68
N ARG A 18 -10.42 -8.82 1.15
CA ARG A 18 -10.88 -7.77 0.22
C ARG A 18 -10.88 -6.39 0.88
N GLU A 19 -11.43 -6.25 2.07
CA GLU A 19 -11.43 -5.00 2.82
C GLU A 19 -10.02 -4.45 3.04
N LEU A 20 -9.11 -5.29 3.54
CA LEU A 20 -7.72 -4.91 3.75
C LEU A 20 -7.01 -4.56 2.44
N THR A 21 -7.36 -5.22 1.35
CA THR A 21 -6.82 -4.91 0.02
C THR A 21 -7.28 -3.52 -0.45
N GLU A 22 -8.54 -3.16 -0.25
CA GLU A 22 -9.04 -1.81 -0.57
C GLU A 22 -8.44 -0.74 0.33
N GLN A 23 -8.30 -1.01 1.63
CA GLN A 23 -7.60 -0.12 2.56
C GLN A 23 -6.14 0.10 2.13
N ARG A 24 -5.43 -0.98 1.77
CA ARG A 24 -4.07 -0.88 1.25
C ARG A 24 -4.00 -0.04 -0.02
N ARG A 25 -4.95 -0.20 -0.95
CA ARG A 25 -5.02 0.61 -2.18
C ARG A 25 -5.27 2.09 -1.87
N GLN A 26 -6.10 2.40 -0.89
CA GLN A 26 -6.34 3.78 -0.46
C GLN A 26 -5.08 4.42 0.15
N ILE A 27 -4.44 3.74 1.10
CA ILE A 27 -3.19 4.19 1.71
C ILE A 27 -2.10 4.38 0.63
N GLU A 28 -2.02 3.49 -0.35
CA GLU A 28 -1.05 3.60 -1.44
C GLU A 28 -1.27 4.86 -2.31
N ARG A 29 -2.53 5.24 -2.57
CA ARG A 29 -2.86 6.48 -3.28
C ARG A 29 -2.44 7.71 -2.47
N GLU A 30 -2.72 7.70 -1.17
CA GLU A 30 -2.35 8.78 -0.25
C GLU A 30 -0.82 8.91 -0.13
N LEU A 31 -0.10 7.80 0.03
CA LEU A 31 1.36 7.76 -0.01
C LEU A 31 1.91 8.31 -1.32
N SER A 32 1.33 7.93 -2.46
CA SER A 32 1.75 8.44 -3.76
C SER A 32 1.56 9.97 -3.88
N ALA A 33 0.50 10.53 -3.31
CA ALA A 33 0.31 11.97 -3.25
C ALA A 33 1.33 12.65 -2.32
N ALA A 34 1.54 12.10 -1.11
CA ALA A 34 2.48 12.62 -0.13
C ALA A 34 3.93 12.57 -0.64
N VAL A 35 4.36 11.47 -1.26
CA VAL A 35 5.70 11.33 -1.87
C VAL A 35 5.92 12.36 -2.97
N ARG A 36 4.91 12.58 -3.84
CA ARG A 36 5.01 13.61 -4.88
C ARG A 36 5.12 15.00 -4.29
N LEU A 37 4.33 15.32 -3.27
CA LEU A 37 4.43 16.59 -2.57
C LEU A 37 5.82 16.77 -1.96
N ALA A 38 6.31 15.80 -1.20
CA ALA A 38 7.64 15.84 -0.58
C ALA A 38 8.75 16.02 -1.62
N HIS A 39 8.71 15.26 -2.71
CA HIS A 39 9.70 15.41 -3.78
C HIS A 39 9.62 16.79 -4.44
N ARG A 40 8.42 17.34 -4.68
CA ARG A 40 8.23 18.71 -5.22
C ARG A 40 8.67 19.79 -4.23
N SER A 41 8.61 19.53 -2.93
CA SER A 41 9.13 20.39 -1.88
C SER A 41 10.67 20.32 -1.73
N GLY A 42 11.35 19.52 -2.56
CA GLY A 42 12.82 19.45 -2.60
C GLY A 42 13.44 18.39 -1.72
N PHE A 43 12.65 17.53 -1.07
CA PHE A 43 13.21 16.40 -0.31
C PHE A 43 13.85 15.38 -1.26
N SER A 44 15.00 14.83 -0.85
CA SER A 44 15.72 13.83 -1.63
C SER A 44 14.96 12.49 -1.63
N TRP A 45 15.16 11.70 -2.67
CA TRP A 45 14.64 10.34 -2.74
C TRP A 45 15.14 9.44 -1.61
N GLU A 46 16.31 9.72 -1.04
CA GLU A 46 16.85 8.98 0.09
C GLU A 46 16.07 9.27 1.37
N SER A 47 15.81 10.54 1.68
CA SER A 47 14.98 10.94 2.84
C SER A 47 13.57 10.37 2.74
N ILE A 48 12.96 10.45 1.55
CA ILE A 48 11.63 9.88 1.31
C ILE A 48 11.64 8.36 1.50
N ALA A 49 12.65 7.66 0.97
CA ALA A 49 12.76 6.22 1.09
C ALA A 49 12.98 5.76 2.54
N ALA A 50 13.76 6.51 3.33
CA ALA A 50 13.94 6.27 4.75
C ALA A 50 12.59 6.34 5.51
N CYS A 51 11.76 7.35 5.24
CA CYS A 51 10.42 7.47 5.82
C CYS A 51 9.49 6.32 5.42
N LEU A 52 9.64 5.80 4.19
CA LEU A 52 8.85 4.69 3.67
C LEU A 52 9.35 3.32 4.16
N GLY A 53 10.53 3.24 4.78
CA GLY A 53 11.18 1.98 5.14
C GLY A 53 11.61 1.14 3.95
N VAL A 54 11.96 1.78 2.82
CA VAL A 54 12.38 1.10 1.59
C VAL A 54 13.71 1.66 1.08
N THR A 55 14.30 1.02 0.08
CA THR A 55 15.51 1.55 -0.57
C THR A 55 15.17 2.74 -1.48
N ARG A 56 16.13 3.66 -1.66
CA ARG A 56 16.02 4.79 -2.62
C ARG A 56 15.59 4.32 -4.02
N GLN A 57 16.15 3.20 -4.49
CA GLN A 57 15.81 2.65 -5.80
C GLN A 57 14.37 2.13 -5.86
N ALA A 58 13.88 1.49 -4.79
CA ALA A 58 12.50 1.03 -4.71
C ALA A 58 11.51 2.20 -4.69
N ALA A 59 11.79 3.24 -3.89
CA ALA A 59 10.99 4.46 -3.88
C ALA A 59 10.95 5.13 -5.26
N HIS A 60 12.12 5.33 -5.88
CA HIS A 60 12.20 5.94 -7.21
C HIS A 60 11.49 5.12 -8.28
N ARG A 61 11.63 3.79 -8.26
CA ARG A 61 10.95 2.90 -9.23
C ARG A 61 9.42 2.97 -9.09
N LYS A 62 8.93 3.02 -7.85
CA LYS A 62 7.50 2.97 -7.54
C LYS A 62 6.81 4.32 -7.73
N TYR A 63 7.41 5.40 -7.23
CA TYR A 63 6.80 6.72 -7.19
C TYR A 63 7.38 7.72 -8.21
N GLY A 64 8.58 7.49 -8.73
CA GLY A 64 9.24 8.39 -9.68
C GLY A 64 8.73 8.30 -11.12
N ARG A 65 7.91 7.29 -11.44
CA ARG A 65 7.32 7.08 -12.78
C ARG A 65 5.91 7.64 -12.95
N ILE A 66 5.30 8.13 -11.88
CA ILE A 66 3.93 8.64 -11.88
C ILE A 66 3.99 10.08 -12.37
N LYS A 67 3.91 10.27 -13.70
CA LYS A 67 3.85 11.59 -14.35
C LYS A 67 2.47 12.22 -14.18
#